data_AF-A0A5N5SKR8-F1
#
_entry.id   AF-A0A5N5SKR8-F1
#
_cell.length_a   1.000
_cell.length_b   1.000
_cell.length_c   1.000
_cell.angle_alpha   90.00
_cell.angle_beta   90.00
_cell.angle_gamma   90.00
#
_symmetry.space_group_name_H-M   'P 1'
#
loop_
_entity.id
_entity.type
_entity.pdbx_description
1 polymer ?
#
loop_
_entity_poly.entity_id
_entity_poly.type
_entity_poly.pdbx_seq_one_letter_code
_entity_poly.pdbx_strand_id
1 'polypeptide(L)'
;MAQRICIVTGSNKGIGFGIVKDLCKKFDGLVYLTSRDESRGKTAVEALKKDGLTPQFHQLDISDEGSVKRFVDYLKTTYGGVDVVVNNAAIAFKTNATEPFHVQAKETLKVNYFDTKTFCNAIFPILRPHGRVVNVSSSAGHLSCINGKEPNATNLRNKLSSTSLTENDLDELMNDFISSAKDGDWREKGWANSTYVVSKVGLSALTLIQQRNFDADSREDLIVNCCHPGYVDTDMTSHKGILTIEEGAVCPVYLALLPPNVKEPKGAYLWKDTTIVDWVTGSNKGIGFGIVKDLCKKFDGVVYLTSRDESRGKAAVEILQKSGLNPQFHQLDISDEGSVKNFVDYLKTSYGGVDVVVNNAAFAFKNDATEPFHVQAKETLKVNYFDTKNFCNAIFPILRPHGRVVNVSSSLGHLSYINGKEPNASNLKNKLSSPSLTENDLDELMNDFISSAKKGDWSEKGWPNSTYSLSKVGLSALTRIQQRNFDADSREDLIVNSCHPGYVDTDMTSHKGILTIEEGAVCPVYLALLPPNVKEPKGAYLWRDTTIVDWVNGPLPGMY
;
A
#
# COMPACT_ATOMS: atom_id res chain seq x y z
N MET A 1 39.65 14.01 10.25
CA MET A 1 38.29 13.88 10.83
C MET A 1 38.21 12.56 11.58
N ALA A 2 37.37 12.46 12.61
CA ALA A 2 37.13 11.17 13.28
C ALA A 2 36.52 10.19 12.27
N GLN A 3 36.92 8.92 12.33
CA GLN A 3 36.38 7.87 11.46
C GLN A 3 34.86 7.78 11.65
N ARG A 4 34.08 7.90 10.57
CA ARG A 4 32.61 7.78 10.62
C ARG A 4 32.18 6.33 10.80
N ILE A 5 31.16 6.09 11.59
CA ILE A 5 30.70 4.75 11.98
C ILE A 5 29.23 4.56 11.63
N CYS A 6 28.95 3.51 10.87
CA CYS A 6 27.61 3.03 10.56
C CYS A 6 27.41 1.64 11.16
N ILE A 7 26.28 1.41 11.84
CA ILE A 7 25.94 0.12 12.43
C ILE A 7 24.63 -0.41 11.85
N VAL A 8 24.55 -1.72 11.58
CA VAL A 8 23.32 -2.37 11.10
C VAL A 8 23.01 -3.56 12.01
N THR A 9 21.90 -3.52 12.74
CA THR A 9 21.52 -4.59 13.68
C THR A 9 20.99 -5.83 12.95
N GLY A 10 21.35 -7.04 13.39
CA GLY A 10 20.83 -8.30 12.84
C GLY A 10 21.12 -8.49 11.35
N SER A 11 22.34 -8.18 10.92
CA SER A 11 22.72 -8.02 9.51
C SER A 11 23.49 -9.21 8.91
N ASN A 12 23.52 -10.37 9.58
CA ASN A 12 24.19 -11.55 9.06
C ASN A 12 23.42 -12.30 7.94
N LYS A 13 22.20 -11.87 7.59
CA LYS A 13 21.38 -12.45 6.51
C LYS A 13 20.25 -11.48 6.09
N GLY A 14 19.56 -11.82 5.00
CA GLY A 14 18.36 -11.12 4.54
C GLY A 14 18.61 -9.64 4.25
N ILE A 15 17.61 -8.80 4.54
CA ILE A 15 17.65 -7.35 4.25
C ILE A 15 18.87 -6.69 4.92
N GLY A 16 19.14 -6.99 6.19
CA GLY A 16 20.30 -6.43 6.90
C GLY A 16 21.65 -6.73 6.24
N PHE A 17 21.81 -7.91 5.62
CA PHE A 17 23.01 -8.23 4.84
C PHE A 17 23.11 -7.38 3.57
N GLY A 18 21.99 -7.20 2.85
CA GLY A 18 21.91 -6.30 1.69
C GLY A 18 22.22 -4.86 2.04
N ILE A 19 21.71 -4.37 3.18
CA ILE A 19 21.99 -3.03 3.69
C ILE A 19 23.49 -2.85 3.95
N VAL A 20 24.16 -3.79 4.64
CA VAL A 20 25.61 -3.73 4.87
C VAL A 20 26.37 -3.73 3.55
N LYS A 21 26.00 -4.62 2.61
CA LYS A 21 26.63 -4.71 1.28
C LYS A 21 26.61 -3.38 0.55
N ASP A 22 25.47 -2.69 0.55
CA ASP A 22 25.31 -1.42 -0.14
C ASP A 22 25.96 -0.25 0.59
N LEU A 23 25.89 -0.23 1.93
CA LEU A 23 26.60 0.77 2.72
C LEU A 23 28.12 0.66 2.58
N CYS A 24 28.69 -0.55 2.52
CA CYS A 24 30.12 -0.72 2.27
C CYS A 24 30.59 -0.11 0.94
N LYS A 25 29.68 0.05 -0.04
CA LYS A 25 29.97 0.68 -1.34
C LYS A 25 29.78 2.20 -1.32
N LYS A 26 28.87 2.72 -0.49
CA LYS A 26 28.34 4.09 -0.59
C LYS A 26 28.68 4.97 0.62
N PHE A 27 28.86 4.40 1.80
CA PHE A 27 29.12 5.12 3.03
C PHE A 27 30.62 5.42 3.16
N ASP A 28 30.96 6.69 3.33
CA ASP A 28 32.32 7.13 3.65
C ASP A 28 32.60 6.91 5.14
N GLY A 29 32.92 5.66 5.51
CA GLY A 29 33.20 5.27 6.89
C GLY A 29 33.30 3.76 7.11
N LEU A 30 33.35 3.34 8.38
CA LEU A 30 33.31 1.93 8.75
C LEU A 30 31.86 1.47 8.90
N VAL A 31 31.52 0.34 8.28
CA VAL A 31 30.21 -0.30 8.39
C VAL A 31 30.34 -1.54 9.27
N TYR A 32 29.59 -1.58 10.36
CA TYR A 32 29.51 -2.72 11.27
C TYR A 32 28.34 -3.61 10.91
N LEU A 33 28.66 -4.84 10.52
CA LEU A 33 27.76 -5.98 10.52
C LEU A 33 27.67 -6.52 11.94
N THR A 34 26.46 -6.65 12.47
CA THR A 34 26.24 -7.22 13.81
C THR A 34 25.30 -8.41 13.77
N SER A 35 25.54 -9.34 14.69
CA SER A 35 24.71 -10.52 14.88
C SER A 35 24.81 -10.98 16.32
N ARG A 36 23.74 -11.57 16.84
CA ARG A 36 23.78 -12.24 18.14
C ARG A 36 24.68 -13.48 18.14
N ASP A 37 24.79 -14.14 16.98
CA ASP A 37 25.62 -15.32 16.76
C ASP A 37 26.93 -14.92 16.07
N GLU A 38 28.06 -15.10 16.78
CA GLU A 38 29.37 -14.75 16.26
C GLU A 38 29.78 -15.52 15.01
N SER A 39 29.44 -16.81 14.94
CA SER A 39 29.83 -17.67 13.82
C SER A 39 29.13 -17.23 12.54
N ARG A 40 27.81 -16.98 12.63
CA ARG A 40 27.01 -16.48 11.50
C ARG A 40 27.43 -15.08 11.09
N GLY A 41 27.74 -14.21 12.05
CA GLY A 41 28.24 -12.87 11.80
C GLY A 41 29.58 -12.86 11.06
N LYS A 42 30.56 -13.63 11.55
CA LYS A 42 31.88 -13.79 10.89
C LYS A 42 31.75 -14.39 9.49
N THR A 43 30.89 -15.40 9.32
CA THR A 43 30.60 -16.00 8.01
C THR A 43 30.05 -14.97 7.02
N ALA A 44 29.14 -14.10 7.47
CA ALA A 44 28.57 -13.05 6.63
C ALA A 44 29.63 -12.00 6.23
N VAL A 45 30.54 -11.62 7.15
CA VAL A 45 31.67 -10.75 6.83
C VAL A 45 32.59 -11.37 5.78
N GLU A 46 32.95 -12.65 5.92
CA GLU A 46 33.78 -13.34 4.92
C GLU A 46 33.10 -13.45 3.55
N ALA A 47 31.77 -13.57 3.51
CA ALA A 47 31.02 -13.51 2.25
C ALA A 47 31.15 -12.14 1.57
N LEU A 48 31.02 -11.05 2.33
CA LEU A 48 31.17 -9.69 1.80
C LEU A 48 32.61 -9.35 1.38
N LYS A 49 33.62 -9.91 2.07
CA LYS A 49 35.03 -9.79 1.66
C LYS A 49 35.32 -10.41 0.29
N LYS A 50 34.64 -11.50 -0.06
CA LYS A 50 34.75 -12.10 -1.40
C LYS A 50 34.23 -11.17 -2.50
N ASP A 51 33.29 -10.28 -2.16
CA ASP A 51 32.78 -9.22 -3.04
C ASP A 51 33.68 -7.96 -3.03
N GLY A 52 34.85 -8.01 -2.40
CA GLY A 52 35.78 -6.87 -2.28
C GLY A 52 35.37 -5.81 -1.25
N LEU A 53 34.40 -6.11 -0.38
CA LEU A 53 33.91 -5.20 0.65
C LEU A 53 34.57 -5.49 2.01
N THR A 54 34.68 -4.48 2.87
CA THR A 54 35.41 -4.61 4.15
C THR A 54 34.57 -4.22 5.37
N PRO A 55 33.41 -4.87 5.61
CA PRO A 55 32.63 -4.62 6.82
C PRO A 55 33.41 -5.07 8.07
N GLN A 56 33.18 -4.36 9.18
CA GLN A 56 33.63 -4.77 10.51
C GLN A 56 32.58 -5.68 11.16
N PHE A 57 33.00 -6.54 12.07
CA PHE A 57 32.09 -7.37 12.87
C PHE A 57 32.13 -6.96 14.35
N HIS A 58 30.97 -6.91 14.99
CA HIS A 58 30.85 -6.97 16.44
C HIS A 58 29.61 -7.78 16.84
N GLN A 59 29.73 -8.59 17.89
CA GLN A 59 28.58 -9.32 18.44
C GLN A 59 27.59 -8.33 19.05
N LEU A 60 26.31 -8.47 18.72
CA LEU A 60 25.24 -7.68 19.31
C LEU A 60 23.96 -8.53 19.34
N ASP A 61 23.47 -8.78 20.55
CA ASP A 61 22.11 -9.21 20.81
C ASP A 61 21.36 -8.04 21.48
N ILE A 62 20.41 -7.45 20.77
CA ILE A 62 19.63 -6.33 21.30
C ILE A 62 18.71 -6.75 22.46
N SER A 63 18.46 -8.05 22.61
CA SER A 63 17.68 -8.62 23.72
C SER A 63 18.50 -8.87 25.00
N ASP A 64 19.82 -8.63 24.97
CA ASP A 64 20.74 -8.79 26.10
C ASP A 64 21.38 -7.43 26.46
N GLU A 65 20.99 -6.87 27.61
CA GLU A 65 21.51 -5.58 28.11
C GLU A 65 23.04 -5.57 28.26
N GLY A 66 23.63 -6.70 28.64
CA GLY A 66 25.08 -6.85 28.73
C GLY A 66 25.75 -6.82 27.36
N SER A 67 25.15 -7.45 26.34
CA SER A 67 25.62 -7.37 24.96
C SER A 67 25.55 -5.95 24.42
N VAL A 68 24.41 -5.26 24.62
CA VAL A 68 24.22 -3.85 24.25
C VAL A 68 25.27 -2.97 24.92
N LYS A 69 25.46 -3.09 26.23
CA LYS A 69 26.42 -2.29 26.99
C LYS A 69 27.85 -2.49 26.47
N ARG A 70 28.29 -3.74 26.27
CA ARG A 70 29.63 -4.04 25.74
C ARG A 70 29.86 -3.38 24.37
N PHE A 71 28.86 -3.45 23.48
CA PHE A 71 28.99 -2.85 22.16
C PHE A 71 29.01 -1.32 22.19
N VAL A 72 28.14 -0.69 22.97
CA VAL A 72 28.10 0.78 23.14
C VAL A 72 29.39 1.29 23.76
N ASP A 73 29.90 0.63 24.81
CA ASP A 73 31.18 0.99 25.44
C ASP A 73 32.33 0.86 24.45
N TYR A 74 32.36 -0.22 23.66
CA TYR A 74 33.36 -0.41 22.61
C TYR A 74 33.35 0.73 21.58
N LEU A 75 32.17 1.12 21.07
CA LEU A 75 32.03 2.21 20.10
C LEU A 75 32.47 3.56 20.70
N LYS A 76 32.05 3.83 21.94
CA LYS A 76 32.40 5.05 22.66
C LYS A 76 33.91 5.14 22.92
N THR A 77 34.54 4.07 23.38
CA THR A 77 35.98 4.06 23.68
C THR A 77 36.83 4.07 22.41
N THR A 78 36.42 3.36 21.36
CA THR A 78 37.23 3.20 20.14
C THR A 78 37.08 4.39 19.19
N TYR A 79 35.86 4.92 19.05
CA TYR A 79 35.54 5.95 18.05
C TYR A 79 35.02 7.25 18.66
N GLY A 80 34.56 7.25 19.91
CA GLY A 80 33.97 8.43 20.55
C GLY A 80 32.52 8.71 20.13
N GLY A 81 31.92 7.88 19.28
CA GLY A 81 30.51 8.02 18.87
C GLY A 81 30.17 7.28 17.58
N VAL A 82 28.92 7.43 17.14
CA VAL A 82 28.37 6.80 15.93
C VAL A 82 27.64 7.82 15.06
N ASP A 83 27.66 7.61 13.74
CA ASP A 83 27.07 8.51 12.74
C ASP A 83 25.76 7.96 12.19
N VAL A 84 25.67 6.64 11.99
CA VAL A 84 24.51 6.00 11.37
C VAL A 84 24.12 4.73 12.12
N VAL A 85 22.84 4.59 12.44
CA VAL A 85 22.25 3.42 13.10
C VAL A 85 21.08 2.89 12.27
N VAL A 86 21.18 1.66 11.80
CA VAL A 86 20.07 0.96 11.13
C VAL A 86 19.55 -0.14 12.04
N ASN A 87 18.40 0.11 12.65
CA ASN A 87 17.64 -0.85 13.46
C ASN A 87 16.87 -1.80 12.54
N ASN A 88 17.53 -2.89 12.15
CA ASN A 88 17.01 -3.92 11.24
C ASN A 88 16.61 -5.22 11.96
N ALA A 89 17.22 -5.54 13.11
CA ALA A 89 16.91 -6.75 13.85
C ALA A 89 15.41 -6.84 14.20
N ALA A 90 14.79 -7.95 13.81
CA ALA A 90 13.37 -8.21 14.07
C ALA A 90 13.07 -9.72 13.99
N ILE A 91 11.96 -10.12 14.58
CA ILE A 91 11.36 -11.45 14.45
C ILE A 91 9.94 -11.38 13.89
N ALA A 92 9.51 -12.49 13.30
CA ALA A 92 8.12 -12.73 12.95
C ALA A 92 7.85 -14.23 13.09
N PHE A 93 6.72 -14.59 13.72
CA PHE A 93 6.27 -15.97 13.73
C PHE A 93 5.80 -16.38 12.34
N LYS A 94 5.98 -17.66 12.02
CA LYS A 94 5.49 -18.24 10.77
C LYS A 94 3.98 -18.43 10.83
N THR A 95 3.34 -18.49 9.67
CA THR A 95 1.89 -18.73 9.58
C THR A 95 1.47 -20.08 10.15
N ASN A 96 2.39 -21.04 10.23
CA ASN A 96 2.20 -22.36 10.83
C ASN A 96 2.81 -22.49 12.24
N ALA A 97 3.15 -21.37 12.88
CA ALA A 97 3.57 -21.36 14.28
C ALA A 97 2.47 -21.95 15.17
N THR A 98 2.85 -22.81 16.11
CA THR A 98 1.91 -23.50 17.02
C THR A 98 1.81 -22.83 18.38
N GLU A 99 2.68 -21.86 18.66
CA GLU A 99 2.71 -21.11 19.90
C GLU A 99 1.40 -20.33 20.09
N PRO A 100 0.85 -20.28 21.31
CA PRO A 100 -0.34 -19.47 21.59
C PRO A 100 -0.14 -18.00 21.20
N PHE A 101 -1.19 -17.33 20.72
CA PHE A 101 -1.11 -15.95 20.23
C PHE A 101 -0.49 -14.97 21.25
N HIS A 102 -0.80 -15.13 22.54
CA HIS A 102 -0.21 -14.29 23.60
C HIS A 102 1.30 -14.48 23.77
N VAL A 103 1.83 -15.69 23.56
CA VAL A 103 3.28 -15.95 23.55
C VAL A 103 3.88 -15.27 22.33
N GLN A 104 3.24 -15.41 21.16
CA GLN A 104 3.68 -14.74 19.95
C GLN A 104 3.70 -13.21 20.14
N ALA A 105 2.68 -12.64 20.79
CA ALA A 105 2.55 -11.21 21.04
C ALA A 105 3.69 -10.72 21.93
N LYS A 106 3.91 -11.39 23.07
CA LYS A 106 4.97 -11.06 24.01
C LYS A 106 6.34 -11.09 23.35
N GLU A 107 6.71 -12.19 22.68
CA GLU A 107 8.04 -12.35 22.10
C GLU A 107 8.28 -11.39 20.91
N THR A 108 7.25 -11.18 20.07
CA THR A 108 7.37 -10.27 18.92
C THR A 108 7.55 -8.82 19.37
N LEU A 109 6.75 -8.34 20.33
CA LEU A 109 6.87 -6.98 20.85
C LEU A 109 8.14 -6.80 21.67
N LYS A 110 8.59 -7.83 22.40
CA LYS A 110 9.86 -7.80 23.12
C LYS A 110 10.99 -7.41 22.17
N VAL A 111 11.18 -8.14 21.07
CA VAL A 111 12.32 -7.88 20.16
C VAL A 111 12.08 -6.63 19.28
N ASN A 112 10.95 -6.58 18.59
CA ASN A 112 10.73 -5.60 17.52
C ASN A 112 10.45 -4.18 18.05
N TYR A 113 10.02 -4.05 19.31
CA TYR A 113 9.69 -2.76 19.93
C TYR A 113 10.53 -2.51 21.18
N PHE A 114 10.38 -3.30 22.25
CA PHE A 114 11.00 -2.99 23.55
C PHE A 114 12.53 -3.06 23.52
N ASP A 115 13.11 -4.14 23.03
CA ASP A 115 14.56 -4.33 22.93
C ASP A 115 15.17 -3.35 21.93
N THR A 116 14.47 -3.05 20.83
CA THR A 116 14.87 -2.03 19.87
C THR A 116 14.91 -0.64 20.51
N LYS A 117 13.88 -0.28 21.28
CA LYS A 117 13.83 0.98 22.05
C LYS A 117 14.95 1.04 23.08
N THR A 118 15.18 -0.04 23.85
CA THR A 118 16.28 -0.12 24.82
C THR A 118 17.63 0.08 24.15
N PHE A 119 17.85 -0.53 22.99
CA PHE A 119 19.06 -0.31 22.20
C PHE A 119 19.18 1.14 21.73
N CYS A 120 18.10 1.76 21.23
CA CYS A 120 18.06 3.18 20.89
C CYS A 120 18.47 4.06 22.08
N ASN A 121 17.90 3.81 23.26
CA ASN A 121 18.18 4.58 24.47
C ASN A 121 19.66 4.46 24.89
N ALA A 122 20.30 3.32 24.63
CA ALA A 122 21.71 3.12 24.90
C ALA A 122 22.64 3.77 23.87
N ILE A 123 22.27 3.77 22.57
CA ILE A 123 23.12 4.25 21.48
C ILE A 123 22.94 5.75 21.19
N PHE A 124 21.75 6.31 21.39
CA PHE A 124 21.45 7.72 21.10
C PHE A 124 22.33 8.72 21.85
N PRO A 125 22.73 8.51 23.12
CA PRO A 125 23.65 9.41 23.82
C PRO A 125 25.04 9.53 23.16
N ILE A 126 25.44 8.59 22.31
CA ILE A 126 26.73 8.62 21.60
C ILE A 126 26.59 8.92 20.10
N LEU A 127 25.40 9.29 19.62
CA LEU A 127 25.23 9.85 18.28
C LEU A 127 26.01 11.16 18.16
N ARG A 128 26.77 11.28 17.07
CA ARG A 128 27.47 12.51 16.68
C ARG A 128 26.50 13.49 15.99
N PRO A 129 26.85 14.78 15.88
CA PRO A 129 26.13 15.72 15.02
C PRO A 129 25.91 15.14 13.61
N HIS A 130 24.77 15.44 13.00
CA HIS A 130 24.30 14.87 11.73
C HIS A 130 24.04 13.35 11.76
N GLY A 131 23.73 12.81 12.94
CA GLY A 131 23.39 11.39 13.11
C GLY A 131 22.16 10.98 12.28
N ARG A 132 22.21 9.78 11.68
CA ARG A 132 21.08 9.17 10.95
C ARG A 132 20.64 7.87 11.61
N VAL A 133 19.37 7.78 11.97
CA VAL A 133 18.76 6.57 12.52
C VAL A 133 17.68 6.08 11.56
N VAL A 134 17.71 4.79 11.25
CA VAL A 134 16.73 4.12 10.39
C VAL A 134 16.09 2.99 11.15
N ASN A 135 14.81 3.11 11.43
CA ASN A 135 13.99 2.02 11.95
C ASN A 135 13.39 1.24 10.78
N VAL A 136 13.87 0.01 10.52
CA VAL A 136 13.32 -0.83 9.46
C VAL A 136 11.98 -1.41 9.92
N SER A 137 10.91 -0.73 9.53
CA SER A 137 9.52 -1.10 9.83
C SER A 137 9.01 -2.09 8.77
N SER A 138 7.78 -1.93 8.29
CA SER A 138 7.13 -2.76 7.27
C SER A 138 5.85 -2.07 6.84
N SER A 139 5.27 -2.39 5.67
CA SER A 139 3.93 -1.97 5.29
C SER A 139 2.89 -2.26 6.38
N ALA A 140 3.09 -3.36 7.11
CA ALA A 140 2.35 -3.75 8.32
C ALA A 140 2.46 -2.77 9.50
N GLY A 141 3.42 -1.85 9.49
CA GLY A 141 3.64 -0.80 10.48
C GLY A 141 2.88 0.49 10.20
N HIS A 142 2.11 0.55 9.12
CA HIS A 142 1.24 1.69 8.84
C HIS A 142 0.05 1.72 9.82
N LEU A 143 -0.36 2.92 10.26
CA LEU A 143 -1.37 3.05 11.32
C LEU A 143 -2.74 2.46 10.95
N SER A 144 -3.11 2.50 9.66
CA SER A 144 -4.34 1.87 9.16
C SER A 144 -4.39 0.34 9.36
N CYS A 145 -3.26 -0.31 9.64
CA CYS A 145 -3.23 -1.73 9.94
C CYS A 145 -3.76 -2.05 11.36
N ILE A 146 -3.96 -1.04 12.22
CA ILE A 146 -4.75 -1.19 13.45
C ILE A 146 -6.23 -1.27 13.06
N ASN A 147 -6.71 -2.49 12.86
CA ASN A 147 -7.99 -2.81 12.23
C ASN A 147 -8.85 -3.79 13.07
N GLY A 148 -8.76 -3.68 14.40
CA GLY A 148 -9.69 -4.37 15.30
C GLY A 148 -11.12 -3.86 15.17
N LYS A 149 -11.96 -4.25 16.12
CA LYS A 149 -13.37 -3.82 16.10
C LYS A 149 -13.49 -2.32 16.36
N GLU A 150 -14.35 -1.69 15.58
CA GLU A 150 -14.73 -0.29 15.77
C GLU A 150 -15.75 -0.18 16.92
N PRO A 151 -15.76 0.94 17.68
CA PRO A 151 -14.95 2.17 17.50
C PRO A 151 -13.55 2.11 18.16
N ASN A 152 -13.21 1.02 18.85
CA ASN A 152 -11.97 0.94 19.63
C ASN A 152 -10.72 1.03 18.75
N ALA A 153 -10.76 0.47 17.54
CA ALA A 153 -9.67 0.62 16.58
C ALA A 153 -9.43 2.08 16.19
N THR A 154 -10.48 2.87 15.94
CA THR A 154 -10.36 4.32 15.73
C THR A 154 -9.74 5.03 16.93
N ASN A 155 -10.17 4.69 18.15
CA ASN A 155 -9.62 5.28 19.37
C ASN A 155 -8.12 4.98 19.53
N LEU A 156 -7.69 3.74 19.24
CA LEU A 156 -6.27 3.37 19.25
C LEU A 156 -5.48 4.14 18.20
N ARG A 157 -6.00 4.25 16.97
CA ARG A 157 -5.34 5.02 15.91
C ARG A 157 -5.14 6.48 16.36
N ASN A 158 -6.17 7.11 16.91
CA ASN A 158 -6.08 8.49 17.41
C ASN A 158 -5.04 8.65 18.54
N LYS A 159 -4.96 7.70 19.47
CA LYS A 159 -3.93 7.70 20.53
C LYS A 159 -2.53 7.58 19.93
N LEU A 160 -2.32 6.58 19.06
CA LEU A 160 -1.03 6.31 18.43
C LEU A 160 -0.54 7.45 17.51
N SER A 161 -1.46 8.16 16.86
CA SER A 161 -1.13 9.33 16.01
C SER A 161 -1.04 10.65 16.78
N SER A 162 -1.26 10.66 18.10
CA SER A 162 -1.24 11.91 18.86
C SER A 162 0.15 12.55 18.81
N THR A 163 0.20 13.85 18.53
CA THR A 163 1.44 14.64 18.60
C THR A 163 1.97 14.76 20.03
N SER A 164 1.12 14.53 21.04
CA SER A 164 1.49 14.52 22.46
C SER A 164 1.87 13.15 23.00
N LEU A 165 1.84 12.09 22.18
CA LEU A 165 2.16 10.73 22.62
C LEU A 165 3.60 10.68 23.17
N THR A 166 3.79 10.16 24.38
CA THR A 166 5.13 9.96 24.96
C THR A 166 5.61 8.52 24.77
N GLU A 167 6.90 8.25 25.01
CA GLU A 167 7.43 6.88 25.01
C GLU A 167 6.73 6.00 26.07
N ASN A 168 6.42 6.57 27.24
CA ASN A 168 5.71 5.85 28.30
C ASN A 168 4.27 5.51 27.88
N ASP A 169 3.54 6.45 27.28
CA ASP A 169 2.19 6.18 26.76
C ASP A 169 2.23 5.07 25.70
N LEU A 170 3.24 5.09 24.83
CA LEU A 170 3.41 4.05 23.80
C LEU A 170 3.76 2.69 24.43
N ASP A 171 4.59 2.66 25.48
CA ASP A 171 4.87 1.44 26.23
C ASP A 171 3.61 0.86 26.89
N GLU A 172 2.76 1.71 27.47
CA GLU A 172 1.48 1.29 28.05
C GLU A 172 0.57 0.69 26.97
N LEU A 173 0.50 1.29 25.78
CA LEU A 173 -0.25 0.75 24.65
C LEU A 173 0.31 -0.61 24.18
N MET A 174 1.63 -0.75 24.09
CA MET A 174 2.27 -2.02 23.71
C MET A 174 2.03 -3.11 24.76
N ASN A 175 2.03 -2.76 26.06
CA ASN A 175 1.70 -3.69 27.14
C ASN A 175 0.21 -4.02 27.21
N ASP A 176 -0.70 -3.10 26.86
CA ASP A 176 -2.13 -3.39 26.72
C ASP A 176 -2.37 -4.40 25.60
N PHE A 177 -1.66 -4.31 24.47
CA PHE A 177 -1.75 -5.34 23.43
C PHE A 177 -1.30 -6.71 23.94
N ILE A 178 -0.18 -6.80 24.65
CA ILE A 178 0.30 -8.08 25.22
C ILE A 178 -0.72 -8.66 26.21
N SER A 179 -1.28 -7.81 27.06
CA SER A 179 -2.29 -8.22 28.06
C SER A 179 -3.58 -8.67 27.38
N SER A 180 -4.09 -7.90 26.42
CA SER A 180 -5.29 -8.27 25.66
C SER A 180 -5.12 -9.53 24.80
N ALA A 181 -3.91 -9.77 24.27
CA ALA A 181 -3.57 -11.02 23.60
C ALA A 181 -3.68 -12.22 24.54
N LYS A 182 -3.30 -12.06 25.82
CA LYS A 182 -3.42 -13.08 26.86
C LYS A 182 -4.88 -13.31 27.26
N ASP A 183 -5.67 -12.24 27.35
CA ASP A 183 -7.07 -12.29 27.77
C ASP A 183 -8.01 -12.75 26.65
N GLY A 184 -7.57 -12.71 25.38
CA GLY A 184 -8.38 -13.12 24.24
C GLY A 184 -9.23 -12.02 23.63
N ASP A 185 -9.08 -10.77 24.08
CA ASP A 185 -9.98 -9.65 23.75
C ASP A 185 -9.33 -8.56 22.86
N TRP A 186 -8.11 -8.77 22.38
CA TRP A 186 -7.36 -7.76 21.58
C TRP A 186 -8.15 -7.21 20.40
N ARG A 187 -8.94 -8.05 19.70
CA ARG A 187 -9.80 -7.62 18.59
C ARG A 187 -10.91 -6.68 19.07
N GLU A 188 -11.57 -7.00 20.18
CA GLU A 188 -12.60 -6.14 20.79
C GLU A 188 -12.00 -4.81 21.22
N LYS A 189 -10.78 -4.83 21.75
CA LYS A 189 -10.01 -3.63 22.13
C LYS A 189 -9.47 -2.82 20.94
N GLY A 190 -9.73 -3.25 19.70
CA GLY A 190 -9.37 -2.49 18.50
C GLY A 190 -8.01 -2.86 17.89
N TRP A 191 -7.27 -3.80 18.47
CA TRP A 191 -5.97 -4.23 17.96
C TRP A 191 -6.08 -5.10 16.71
N ALA A 192 -5.02 -5.06 15.90
CA ALA A 192 -4.88 -5.90 14.72
C ALA A 192 -4.77 -7.38 15.10
N ASN A 193 -5.22 -8.28 14.21
CA ASN A 193 -5.05 -9.73 14.40
C ASN A 193 -3.64 -10.23 14.01
N SER A 194 -2.60 -9.49 14.36
CA SER A 194 -1.23 -9.82 13.99
C SER A 194 -0.25 -9.16 14.95
N THR A 195 0.57 -9.97 15.61
CA THR A 195 1.62 -9.52 16.53
C THR A 195 2.69 -8.71 15.80
N TYR A 196 3.02 -9.11 14.57
CA TYR A 196 3.96 -8.41 13.72
C TYR A 196 3.45 -7.01 13.34
N VAL A 197 2.17 -6.89 12.94
CA VAL A 197 1.53 -5.59 12.67
C VAL A 197 1.64 -4.67 13.86
N VAL A 198 1.18 -5.10 15.05
CA VAL A 198 1.20 -4.24 16.24
C VAL A 198 2.63 -3.82 16.60
N SER A 199 3.60 -4.76 16.51
CA SER A 199 5.01 -4.44 16.78
C SER A 199 5.60 -3.40 15.82
N LYS A 200 5.24 -3.45 14.53
CA LYS A 200 5.74 -2.52 13.51
C LYS A 200 5.01 -1.18 13.57
N VAL A 201 3.72 -1.15 13.93
CA VAL A 201 3.00 0.10 14.22
C VAL A 201 3.63 0.79 15.44
N GLY A 202 3.94 0.04 16.50
CA GLY A 202 4.67 0.55 17.66
C GLY A 202 6.03 1.13 17.29
N LEU A 203 6.82 0.44 16.45
CA LEU A 203 8.11 0.95 15.97
C LEU A 203 7.98 2.22 15.13
N SER A 204 6.95 2.31 14.27
CA SER A 204 6.67 3.52 13.49
C SER A 204 6.21 4.69 14.36
N ALA A 205 5.37 4.44 15.37
CA ALA A 205 4.99 5.45 16.37
C ALA A 205 6.21 5.94 17.17
N LEU A 206 7.07 5.01 17.60
CA LEU A 206 8.31 5.31 18.31
C LEU A 206 9.24 6.20 17.47
N THR A 207 9.33 5.97 16.16
CA THR A 207 10.13 6.81 15.25
C THR A 207 9.68 8.28 15.30
N LEU A 208 8.37 8.54 15.30
CA LEU A 208 7.82 9.89 15.39
C LEU A 208 8.14 10.55 16.75
N ILE A 209 8.05 9.78 17.84
CA ILE A 209 8.42 10.25 19.18
C ILE A 209 9.93 10.57 19.23
N GLN A 210 10.76 9.66 18.74
CA GLN A 210 12.22 9.82 18.73
C GLN A 210 12.65 11.04 17.90
N GLN A 211 11.98 11.32 16.78
CA GLN A 211 12.29 12.53 16.02
C GLN A 211 11.94 13.79 16.81
N ARG A 212 10.80 13.83 17.51
CA ARG A 212 10.48 14.96 18.38
C ARG A 212 11.53 15.16 19.47
N ASN A 213 12.04 14.07 20.03
CA ASN A 213 13.13 14.12 21.01
C ASN A 213 14.42 14.66 20.39
N PHE A 214 14.74 14.25 19.15
CA PHE A 214 15.89 14.79 18.39
C PHE A 214 15.72 16.26 18.01
N ASP A 215 14.49 16.73 17.76
CA ASP A 215 14.21 18.14 17.51
C ASP A 215 14.47 19.03 18.73
N ALA A 216 14.36 18.46 19.93
CA ALA A 216 14.68 19.12 21.19
C ALA A 216 16.14 18.91 21.63
N ASP A 217 16.92 18.09 20.91
CA ASP A 217 18.32 17.81 21.25
C ASP A 217 19.21 18.99 20.86
N SER A 218 20.21 19.28 21.70
CA SER A 218 21.19 20.35 21.45
C SER A 218 22.17 20.05 20.31
N ARG A 219 22.30 18.79 19.90
CA ARG A 219 23.19 18.36 18.81
C ARG A 219 22.58 18.69 17.46
N GLU A 220 23.42 19.11 16.54
CA GLU A 220 22.99 19.50 15.19
C GLU A 220 22.42 18.30 14.41
N ASP A 221 21.24 18.51 13.81
CA ASP A 221 20.73 17.71 12.69
C ASP A 221 20.66 16.19 12.95
N LEU A 222 20.15 15.80 14.12
CA LEU A 222 19.80 14.41 14.38
C LEU A 222 18.49 14.05 13.70
N ILE A 223 18.52 12.98 12.91
CA ILE A 223 17.37 12.52 12.14
C ILE A 223 17.12 11.04 12.41
N VAL A 224 15.85 10.71 12.66
CA VAL A 224 15.34 9.34 12.69
C VAL A 224 14.14 9.22 11.77
N ASN A 225 14.15 8.18 10.93
CA ASN A 225 13.07 7.84 10.03
C ASN A 225 12.77 6.34 10.11
N CYS A 226 11.61 5.94 9.61
CA CYS A 226 11.28 4.52 9.44
C CYS A 226 10.90 4.21 8.00
N CYS A 227 11.07 2.96 7.59
CA CYS A 227 10.75 2.54 6.24
C CYS A 227 10.11 1.16 6.15
N HIS A 228 9.33 0.96 5.10
CA HIS A 228 8.94 -0.34 4.58
C HIS A 228 9.89 -0.75 3.45
N PRO A 229 10.67 -1.83 3.60
CA PRO A 229 11.63 -2.27 2.58
C PRO A 229 11.00 -3.07 1.42
N GLY A 230 9.66 -3.22 1.37
CA GLY A 230 9.01 -4.10 0.38
C GLY A 230 8.82 -5.54 0.88
N TYR A 231 8.26 -6.39 0.00
CA TYR A 231 8.08 -7.82 0.25
C TYR A 231 9.27 -8.62 -0.32
N VAL A 232 10.33 -8.73 0.49
CA VAL A 232 11.65 -9.21 0.08
C VAL A 232 11.79 -10.72 0.25
N ASP A 233 12.41 -11.40 -0.71
CA ASP A 233 12.75 -12.82 -0.65
C ASP A 233 13.78 -13.06 0.46
N THR A 234 13.30 -13.58 1.59
CA THR A 234 14.11 -13.89 2.76
C THR A 234 13.54 -15.10 3.50
N ASP A 235 14.33 -15.64 4.42
CA ASP A 235 13.83 -16.62 5.39
C ASP A 235 12.56 -16.11 6.08
N MET A 236 12.45 -14.81 6.43
CA MET A 236 11.30 -14.26 7.16
C MET A 236 10.01 -14.39 6.35
N THR A 237 10.08 -14.13 5.05
CA THR A 237 8.95 -14.25 4.10
C THR A 237 8.76 -15.68 3.58
N SER A 238 9.53 -16.65 4.08
CA SER A 238 9.55 -18.04 3.60
C SER A 238 9.88 -18.14 2.10
N HIS A 239 10.78 -17.28 1.63
CA HIS A 239 11.17 -17.18 0.23
C HIS A 239 10.02 -16.91 -0.75
N LYS A 240 8.99 -16.19 -0.29
CA LYS A 240 7.83 -15.80 -1.10
C LYS A 240 7.87 -14.34 -1.54
N GLY A 241 8.91 -13.61 -1.16
CA GLY A 241 9.09 -12.22 -1.55
C GLY A 241 9.30 -12.08 -3.05
N ILE A 242 8.82 -10.97 -3.60
CA ILE A 242 8.96 -10.63 -5.02
C ILE A 242 10.18 -9.74 -5.29
N LEU A 243 10.75 -9.14 -4.25
CA LEU A 243 11.94 -8.31 -4.34
C LEU A 243 13.17 -9.10 -3.91
N THR A 244 14.28 -8.84 -4.57
CA THR A 244 15.61 -9.27 -4.15
C THR A 244 16.04 -8.57 -2.86
N ILE A 245 17.06 -9.14 -2.20
CA ILE A 245 17.66 -8.54 -1.00
C ILE A 245 18.22 -7.14 -1.30
N GLU A 246 18.83 -6.97 -2.47
CA GLU A 246 19.35 -5.68 -2.95
C GLU A 246 18.25 -4.64 -3.13
N GLU A 247 17.13 -4.99 -3.77
CA GLU A 247 15.97 -4.09 -3.92
C GLU A 247 15.38 -3.72 -2.56
N GLY A 248 15.33 -4.67 -1.62
CA GLY A 248 14.88 -4.43 -0.25
C GLY A 248 15.77 -3.48 0.56
N ALA A 249 17.05 -3.37 0.20
CA ALA A 249 18.01 -2.52 0.89
C ALA A 249 17.94 -1.04 0.44
N VAL A 250 17.30 -0.74 -0.69
CA VAL A 250 17.29 0.61 -1.31
C VAL A 250 16.82 1.69 -0.33
N CYS A 251 15.61 1.55 0.22
CA CYS A 251 15.05 2.59 1.10
C CYS A 251 15.81 2.75 2.43
N PRO A 252 16.16 1.67 3.17
CA PRO A 252 16.99 1.80 4.36
C PRO A 252 18.35 2.48 4.10
N VAL A 253 19.01 2.15 2.99
CA VAL A 253 20.30 2.76 2.60
C VAL A 253 20.12 4.22 2.22
N TYR A 254 19.06 4.57 1.49
CA TYR A 254 18.73 5.97 1.18
C TYR A 254 18.59 6.81 2.47
N LEU A 255 17.82 6.33 3.44
CA LEU A 255 17.63 7.02 4.73
C LEU A 255 18.92 7.12 5.54
N ALA A 256 19.75 6.06 5.51
CA ALA A 256 21.04 6.02 6.19
C ALA A 256 22.07 7.01 5.62
N LEU A 257 21.90 7.41 4.35
CA LEU A 257 22.82 8.28 3.61
C LEU A 257 22.28 9.70 3.37
N LEU A 258 21.16 10.08 4.00
CA LEU A 258 20.62 11.43 3.89
C LEU A 258 21.70 12.47 4.25
N PRO A 259 21.93 13.48 3.38
CA PRO A 259 22.99 14.45 3.63
C PRO A 259 22.70 15.30 4.88
N PRO A 260 23.72 15.94 5.47
CA PRO A 260 23.55 16.95 6.50
C PRO A 260 22.51 18.02 6.13
N ASN A 261 21.72 18.46 7.11
CA ASN A 261 20.79 19.58 7.03
C ASN A 261 19.70 19.45 5.96
N VAL A 262 19.27 18.22 5.67
CA VAL A 262 18.07 17.98 4.85
C VAL A 262 16.83 18.52 5.54
N LYS A 263 15.93 19.15 4.77
CA LYS A 263 14.65 19.62 5.29
C LYS A 263 13.71 18.46 5.61
N GLU A 264 13.72 17.44 4.76
CA GLU A 264 13.00 16.19 4.86
C GLU A 264 13.88 15.10 4.21
N PRO A 265 13.79 13.82 4.61
CA PRO A 265 12.86 13.21 5.57
C PRO A 265 13.30 13.32 7.03
N LYS A 266 12.36 13.64 7.92
CA LYS A 266 12.58 13.87 9.35
C LYS A 266 11.38 13.34 10.15
N GLY A 267 11.53 12.22 10.86
CA GLY A 267 10.40 11.53 11.52
C GLY A 267 9.42 10.88 10.52
N ALA A 268 9.86 10.65 9.28
CA ALA A 268 9.02 10.21 8.20
C ALA A 268 8.91 8.67 8.12
N TYR A 269 7.84 8.22 7.46
CA TYR A 269 7.60 6.83 7.12
C TYR A 269 7.69 6.65 5.60
N LEU A 270 8.70 5.94 5.12
CA LEU A 270 8.99 5.81 3.69
C LEU A 270 8.67 4.42 3.15
N TRP A 271 8.29 4.35 1.88
CA TRP A 271 8.08 3.11 1.16
C TRP A 271 9.35 2.60 0.48
N LYS A 272 9.29 1.39 -0.10
CA LYS A 272 10.45 0.69 -0.68
C LYS A 272 11.16 1.47 -1.78
N ASP A 273 10.43 2.34 -2.47
CA ASP A 273 10.85 3.23 -3.55
C ASP A 273 11.30 4.61 -3.07
N THR A 274 11.49 4.80 -1.76
CA THR A 274 11.84 6.07 -1.08
C THR A 274 10.72 7.12 -1.03
N THR A 275 9.51 6.78 -1.48
CA THR A 275 8.35 7.69 -1.39
C THR A 275 7.94 7.88 0.07
N ILE A 276 7.75 9.13 0.50
CA ILE A 276 7.19 9.45 1.83
C ILE A 276 5.70 9.09 1.83
N VAL A 277 5.30 8.31 2.83
CA VAL A 277 3.92 7.88 3.05
C VAL A 277 3.40 8.52 4.31
N ASP A 278 2.21 9.13 4.24
CA ASP A 278 1.54 9.62 5.44
C ASP A 278 1.17 8.42 6.33
N TRP A 279 1.82 8.30 7.47
CA TRP A 279 1.68 7.13 8.35
C TRP A 279 0.28 7.00 8.95
N VAL A 280 -0.43 8.11 9.14
CA VAL A 280 -1.71 8.17 9.85
C VAL A 280 -2.87 7.77 8.95
N THR A 281 -2.98 8.43 7.80
CA THR A 281 -4.15 8.36 6.92
C THR A 281 -3.94 7.37 5.78
N GLY A 282 -2.69 7.18 5.35
CA GLY A 282 -2.37 6.49 4.11
C GLY A 282 -3.08 7.11 2.89
N SER A 283 -3.45 8.39 2.99
CA SER A 283 -4.29 9.06 1.99
C SER A 283 -3.57 9.34 0.68
N ASN A 284 -2.23 9.25 0.66
CA ASN A 284 -1.43 9.27 -0.55
C ASN A 284 -1.23 7.90 -1.22
N LYS A 285 -2.07 6.91 -0.87
CA LYS A 285 -1.99 5.56 -1.39
C LYS A 285 -3.09 5.25 -2.39
N GLY A 286 -2.83 4.26 -3.23
CA GLY A 286 -3.80 3.71 -4.17
C GLY A 286 -3.79 4.43 -5.52
N ILE A 287 -4.29 3.71 -6.53
CA ILE A 287 -4.27 4.16 -7.93
C ILE A 287 -5.04 5.48 -8.09
N GLY A 288 -6.15 5.66 -7.37
CA GLY A 288 -6.93 6.91 -7.39
C GLY A 288 -6.11 8.16 -7.01
N PHE A 289 -5.22 8.06 -6.02
CA PHE A 289 -4.32 9.15 -5.65
C PHE A 289 -3.33 9.48 -6.78
N GLY A 290 -2.73 8.44 -7.38
CA GLY A 290 -1.83 8.58 -8.54
C GLY A 290 -2.51 9.23 -9.74
N ILE A 291 -3.76 8.83 -10.03
CA ILE A 291 -4.57 9.41 -11.11
C ILE A 291 -4.79 10.91 -10.86
N VAL A 292 -5.24 11.31 -9.66
CA VAL A 292 -5.44 12.72 -9.33
C VAL A 292 -4.13 13.51 -9.43
N LYS A 293 -3.04 12.96 -8.88
CA LYS A 293 -1.70 13.58 -8.95
C LYS A 293 -1.28 13.88 -10.38
N ASP A 294 -1.48 12.93 -11.30
CA ASP A 294 -1.09 13.09 -12.69
C ASP A 294 -2.07 13.97 -13.48
N LEU A 295 -3.38 13.88 -13.21
CA LEU A 295 -4.36 14.80 -13.80
C LEU A 295 -4.07 16.24 -13.39
N CYS A 296 -3.75 16.52 -12.11
CA CYS A 296 -3.37 17.86 -11.69
C CYS A 296 -2.16 18.45 -12.43
N LYS A 297 -1.30 17.61 -13.02
CA LYS A 297 -0.14 18.04 -13.81
C LYS A 297 -0.44 18.22 -15.30
N LYS A 298 -1.43 17.49 -15.82
CA LYS A 298 -1.63 17.28 -17.27
C LYS A 298 -2.96 17.79 -17.79
N PHE A 299 -3.99 17.82 -16.94
CA PHE A 299 -5.33 18.28 -17.30
C PHE A 299 -5.44 19.79 -17.09
N ASP A 300 -5.83 20.51 -18.14
CA ASP A 300 -6.12 21.94 -18.07
C ASP A 300 -7.54 22.16 -17.55
N GLY A 301 -7.71 22.07 -16.23
CA GLY A 301 -9.00 22.23 -15.58
C GLY A 301 -8.98 21.94 -14.09
N VAL A 302 -10.16 21.91 -13.48
CA VAL A 302 -10.31 21.61 -12.05
C VAL A 302 -10.37 20.11 -11.85
N VAL A 303 -9.47 19.57 -11.01
CA VAL A 303 -9.43 18.15 -10.65
C VAL A 303 -10.00 17.96 -9.25
N TYR A 304 -11.01 17.10 -9.12
CA TYR A 304 -11.54 16.69 -7.82
C TYR A 304 -10.99 15.33 -7.39
N LEU A 305 -10.48 15.27 -6.16
CA LEU A 305 -10.29 14.03 -5.43
C LEU A 305 -11.56 13.74 -4.63
N THR A 306 -12.14 12.57 -4.85
CA THR A 306 -13.34 12.14 -4.13
C THR A 306 -13.05 10.94 -3.23
N SER A 307 -13.71 10.91 -2.07
CA SER A 307 -13.64 9.80 -1.12
C SER A 307 -14.94 9.72 -0.34
N ARG A 308 -15.36 8.50 0.03
CA ARG A 308 -16.48 8.30 0.97
C ARG A 308 -16.16 8.83 2.36
N ASP A 309 -14.89 8.77 2.75
CA ASP A 309 -14.36 9.28 4.02
C ASP A 309 -13.76 10.67 3.78
N GLU A 310 -14.38 11.69 4.41
CA GLU A 310 -13.96 13.08 4.26
C GLU A 310 -12.57 13.37 4.83
N SER A 311 -12.25 12.79 5.99
CA SER A 311 -10.98 13.05 6.67
C SER A 311 -9.83 12.54 5.80
N ARG A 312 -9.94 11.30 5.32
CA ARG A 312 -8.95 10.71 4.42
C ARG A 312 -8.86 11.46 3.10
N GLY A 313 -10.00 11.87 2.53
CA GLY A 313 -10.02 12.62 1.27
C GLY A 313 -9.35 13.99 1.38
N LYS A 314 -9.65 14.74 2.45
CA LYS A 314 -9.02 16.05 2.73
C LYS A 314 -7.51 15.90 2.97
N ALA A 315 -7.09 14.90 3.74
CA ALA A 315 -5.68 14.61 3.94
C ALA A 315 -4.95 14.27 2.62
N ALA A 316 -5.60 13.54 1.70
CA ALA A 316 -5.04 13.26 0.38
C ALA A 316 -4.80 14.55 -0.42
N VAL A 317 -5.78 15.47 -0.40
CA VAL A 317 -5.66 16.77 -1.06
C VAL A 317 -4.52 17.60 -0.47
N GLU A 318 -4.40 17.66 0.87
CA GLU A 318 -3.30 18.39 1.52
C GLU A 318 -1.91 17.88 1.12
N ILE A 319 -1.75 16.56 0.95
CA ILE A 319 -0.47 15.97 0.51
C ILE A 319 -0.14 16.43 -0.93
N LEU A 320 -1.13 16.47 -1.81
CA LEU A 320 -0.95 16.95 -3.19
C LEU A 320 -0.68 18.46 -3.23
N GLN A 321 -1.34 19.23 -2.36
CA GLN A 321 -1.12 20.67 -2.19
C GLN A 321 0.29 21.01 -1.72
N LYS A 322 0.82 20.27 -0.75
CA LYS A 322 2.23 20.38 -0.33
C LYS A 322 3.22 20.09 -1.45
N SER A 323 2.80 19.31 -2.45
CA SER A 323 3.59 18.99 -3.65
C SER A 323 3.43 20.02 -4.78
N GLY A 324 2.75 21.14 -4.54
CA GLY A 324 2.51 22.21 -5.53
C GLY A 324 1.36 21.94 -6.50
N LEU A 325 0.55 20.89 -6.27
CA LEU A 325 -0.64 20.59 -7.06
C LEU A 325 -1.88 21.20 -6.40
N ASN A 326 -2.99 21.39 -7.11
CA ASN A 326 -4.18 22.02 -6.52
C ASN A 326 -5.49 21.24 -6.77
N PRO A 327 -5.59 19.96 -6.38
CA PRO A 327 -6.87 19.26 -6.43
C PRO A 327 -7.85 19.86 -5.42
N GLN A 328 -9.13 19.79 -5.75
CA GLN A 328 -10.24 20.07 -4.83
C GLN A 328 -10.75 18.78 -4.20
N PHE A 329 -11.39 18.87 -3.03
CA PHE A 329 -12.05 17.73 -2.40
C PHE A 329 -13.57 17.85 -2.50
N HIS A 330 -14.25 16.74 -2.77
CA HIS A 330 -15.68 16.58 -2.51
C HIS A 330 -15.98 15.16 -2.01
N GLN A 331 -16.85 15.03 -1.03
CA GLN A 331 -17.28 13.72 -0.53
C GLN A 331 -18.10 12.99 -1.60
N LEU A 332 -17.81 11.72 -1.83
CA LEU A 332 -18.59 10.85 -2.72
C LEU A 332 -18.50 9.41 -2.24
N ASP A 333 -19.63 8.85 -1.84
CA ASP A 333 -19.85 7.41 -1.74
C ASP A 333 -20.80 6.98 -2.87
N ILE A 334 -20.29 6.26 -3.86
CA ILE A 334 -21.11 5.77 -4.98
C ILE A 334 -22.17 4.75 -4.55
N SER A 335 -22.06 4.22 -3.33
CA SER A 335 -23.00 3.27 -2.73
C SER A 335 -24.19 3.96 -2.06
N ASP A 336 -24.14 5.29 -1.94
CA ASP A 336 -25.15 6.14 -1.30
C ASP A 336 -25.77 7.10 -2.34
N GLU A 337 -27.05 6.89 -2.64
CA GLU A 337 -27.77 7.70 -3.63
C GLU A 337 -27.84 9.18 -3.27
N GLY A 338 -27.91 9.52 -1.98
CA GLY A 338 -27.90 10.89 -1.49
C GLY A 338 -26.54 11.56 -1.71
N SER A 339 -25.45 10.84 -1.42
CA SER A 339 -24.09 11.29 -1.70
C SER A 339 -23.87 11.53 -3.20
N VAL A 340 -24.27 10.58 -4.05
CA VAL A 340 -24.21 10.71 -5.51
C VAL A 340 -25.02 11.92 -5.99
N LYS A 341 -26.27 12.06 -5.54
CA LYS A 341 -27.13 13.18 -5.93
C LYS A 341 -26.52 14.52 -5.53
N ASN A 342 -26.02 14.64 -4.30
CA ASN A 342 -25.38 15.86 -3.81
C ASN A 342 -24.18 16.24 -4.70
N PHE A 343 -23.30 15.29 -5.00
CA PHE A 343 -22.14 15.54 -5.85
C PHE A 343 -22.52 15.93 -7.29
N VAL A 344 -23.50 15.25 -7.89
CA VAL A 344 -23.99 15.58 -9.24
C VAL A 344 -24.61 16.98 -9.27
N ASP A 345 -25.44 17.32 -8.29
CA ASP A 345 -26.08 18.64 -8.20
C ASP A 345 -25.04 19.75 -7.95
N TYR A 346 -24.01 19.46 -7.15
CA TYR A 346 -22.88 20.36 -6.93
C TYR A 346 -22.13 20.64 -8.25
N LEU A 347 -21.81 19.62 -9.05
CA LEU A 347 -21.13 19.79 -10.34
C LEU A 347 -22.00 20.56 -11.34
N LYS A 348 -23.29 20.25 -11.42
CA LYS A 348 -24.26 21.01 -12.25
C LYS A 348 -24.29 22.48 -11.86
N THR A 349 -24.38 22.77 -10.57
CA THR A 349 -24.54 24.15 -10.08
C THR A 349 -23.25 24.95 -10.21
N SER A 350 -22.12 24.33 -9.89
CA SER A 350 -20.82 25.02 -9.83
C SER A 350 -20.17 25.16 -11.20
N TYR A 351 -20.38 24.19 -12.10
CA TYR A 351 -19.68 24.12 -13.37
C TYR A 351 -20.62 23.96 -14.57
N GLY A 352 -21.89 23.55 -14.39
CA GLY A 352 -22.81 23.28 -15.49
C GLY A 352 -22.58 21.93 -16.19
N GLY A 353 -21.62 21.12 -15.74
CA GLY A 353 -21.31 19.82 -16.32
C GLY A 353 -19.93 19.30 -15.91
N VAL A 354 -19.55 18.16 -16.49
CA VAL A 354 -18.25 17.51 -16.26
C VAL A 354 -17.63 17.04 -17.57
N ASP A 355 -16.31 17.17 -17.70
CA ASP A 355 -15.58 16.79 -18.92
C ASP A 355 -14.91 15.41 -18.78
N VAL A 356 -14.46 15.05 -17.58
CA VAL A 356 -13.73 13.80 -17.32
C VAL A 356 -14.28 13.11 -16.08
N VAL A 357 -14.55 11.81 -16.17
CA VAL A 357 -14.96 10.95 -15.05
C VAL A 357 -14.08 9.71 -15.02
N VAL A 358 -13.44 9.44 -13.88
CA VAL A 358 -12.64 8.22 -13.67
C VAL A 358 -13.26 7.37 -12.57
N ASN A 359 -13.98 6.33 -12.97
CA ASN A 359 -14.60 5.35 -12.10
C ASN A 359 -13.54 4.37 -11.57
N ASN A 360 -12.82 4.79 -10.52
CA ASN A 360 -11.77 4.01 -9.85
C ASN A 360 -12.27 3.22 -8.62
N ALA A 361 -13.39 3.62 -8.01
CA ALA A 361 -13.91 2.97 -6.82
C ALA A 361 -14.09 1.45 -7.04
N ALA A 362 -13.54 0.65 -6.12
CA ALA A 362 -13.61 -0.80 -6.21
C ALA A 362 -13.45 -1.45 -4.83
N PHE A 363 -14.02 -2.64 -4.70
CA PHE A 363 -13.99 -3.47 -3.53
C PHE A 363 -13.61 -4.91 -3.90
N ALA A 364 -12.85 -5.57 -3.03
CA ALA A 364 -12.47 -6.96 -3.16
C ALA A 364 -12.29 -7.57 -1.77
N PHE A 365 -12.83 -8.78 -1.56
CA PHE A 365 -12.49 -9.58 -0.39
C PHE A 365 -11.02 -10.01 -0.43
N LYS A 366 -10.43 -10.17 0.75
CA LYS A 366 -9.10 -10.75 0.89
C LYS A 366 -9.15 -12.27 0.72
N ASN A 367 -8.01 -12.87 0.39
CA ASN A 367 -7.93 -14.33 0.19
C ASN A 367 -8.27 -15.13 1.45
N ASP A 368 -8.17 -14.52 2.62
CA ASP A 368 -8.50 -15.07 3.94
C ASP A 368 -9.89 -14.66 4.45
N ALA A 369 -10.71 -14.04 3.59
CA ALA A 369 -12.11 -13.73 3.90
C ALA A 369 -12.90 -15.00 4.24
N THR A 370 -13.60 -14.98 5.37
CA THR A 370 -14.37 -16.12 5.88
C THR A 370 -15.85 -16.07 5.48
N GLU A 371 -16.28 -14.96 4.87
CA GLU A 371 -17.65 -14.76 4.43
C GLU A 371 -18.04 -15.81 3.39
N PRO A 372 -19.26 -16.36 3.43
CA PRO A 372 -19.74 -17.28 2.41
C PRO A 372 -19.65 -16.69 1.01
N PHE A 373 -19.33 -17.51 0.01
CA PHE A 373 -19.10 -17.06 -1.37
C PHE A 373 -20.26 -16.21 -1.94
N HIS A 374 -21.51 -16.50 -1.58
CA HIS A 374 -22.67 -15.72 -2.02
C HIS A 374 -22.74 -14.33 -1.40
N VAL A 375 -22.30 -14.16 -0.14
CA VAL A 375 -22.13 -12.84 0.48
C VAL A 375 -21.01 -12.11 -0.26
N GLN A 376 -19.90 -12.80 -0.53
CA GLN A 376 -18.81 -12.21 -1.29
C GLN A 376 -19.26 -11.74 -2.68
N ALA A 377 -20.08 -12.54 -3.37
CA ALA A 377 -20.62 -12.22 -4.69
C ALA A 377 -21.48 -10.96 -4.62
N LYS A 378 -22.45 -10.93 -3.70
CA LYS A 378 -23.36 -9.80 -3.54
C LYS A 378 -22.62 -8.50 -3.27
N GLU A 379 -21.75 -8.46 -2.26
CA GLU A 379 -21.07 -7.22 -1.85
C GLU A 379 -20.05 -6.75 -2.91
N THR A 380 -19.37 -7.69 -3.59
CA THR A 380 -18.42 -7.33 -4.66
C THR A 380 -19.12 -6.76 -5.89
N LEU A 381 -20.20 -7.40 -6.36
CA LEU A 381 -20.95 -6.88 -7.51
C LEU A 381 -21.72 -5.61 -7.18
N LYS A 382 -22.17 -5.43 -5.92
CA LYS A 382 -22.83 -4.20 -5.49
C LYS A 382 -21.95 -2.98 -5.81
N VAL A 383 -20.73 -2.93 -5.31
CA VAL A 383 -19.84 -1.76 -5.50
C VAL A 383 -19.29 -1.68 -6.91
N ASN A 384 -18.68 -2.77 -7.39
CA ASN A 384 -17.87 -2.75 -8.61
C ASN A 384 -18.70 -2.69 -9.90
N TYR A 385 -19.98 -3.10 -9.85
CA TYR A 385 -20.86 -3.12 -11.00
C TYR A 385 -22.09 -2.24 -10.77
N PHE A 386 -22.98 -2.58 -9.82
CA PHE A 386 -24.28 -1.90 -9.69
C PHE A 386 -24.15 -0.43 -9.27
N ASP A 387 -23.42 -0.14 -8.20
CA ASP A 387 -23.22 1.22 -7.70
C ASP A 387 -22.44 2.07 -8.71
N THR A 388 -21.44 1.48 -9.38
CA THR A 388 -20.69 2.15 -10.46
C THR A 388 -21.59 2.49 -11.66
N LYS A 389 -22.46 1.56 -12.05
CA LYS A 389 -23.46 1.76 -13.11
C LYS A 389 -24.47 2.84 -12.73
N ASN A 390 -24.98 2.82 -11.50
CA ASN A 390 -25.92 3.82 -11.00
C ASN A 390 -25.28 5.22 -10.96
N PHE A 391 -24.02 5.31 -10.54
CA PHE A 391 -23.25 6.55 -10.61
C PHE A 391 -23.08 7.04 -12.06
N CYS A 392 -22.76 6.14 -13.00
CA CYS A 392 -22.73 6.47 -14.43
C CYS A 392 -24.07 7.03 -14.91
N ASN A 393 -25.17 6.37 -14.58
CA ASN A 393 -26.52 6.81 -14.95
C ASN A 393 -26.87 8.20 -14.39
N ALA A 394 -26.34 8.55 -13.21
CA ALA A 394 -26.54 9.85 -12.60
C ALA A 394 -25.64 10.96 -13.20
N ILE A 395 -24.38 10.64 -13.56
CA ILE A 395 -23.39 11.61 -14.02
C ILE A 395 -23.40 11.82 -15.54
N PHE A 396 -23.76 10.81 -16.33
CA PHE A 396 -23.77 10.88 -17.80
C PHE A 396 -24.67 11.99 -18.36
N PRO A 397 -25.84 12.31 -17.79
CA PRO A 397 -26.67 13.42 -18.27
C PRO A 397 -25.99 14.80 -18.20
N ILE A 398 -24.89 14.94 -17.44
CA ILE A 398 -24.16 16.21 -17.29
C ILE A 398 -22.78 16.21 -17.94
N LEU A 399 -22.43 15.15 -18.67
CA LEU A 399 -21.24 15.16 -19.51
C LEU A 399 -21.35 16.26 -20.56
N ARG A 400 -20.31 17.08 -20.67
CA ARG A 400 -20.16 18.06 -21.75
C ARG A 400 -19.73 17.38 -23.05
N PRO A 401 -19.88 18.06 -24.22
CA PRO A 401 -19.27 17.60 -25.46
C PRO A 401 -17.78 17.26 -25.26
N HIS A 402 -17.30 16.22 -25.93
CA HIS A 402 -15.96 15.65 -25.75
C HIS A 402 -15.70 15.01 -24.38
N GLY A 403 -16.75 14.63 -23.65
CA GLY A 403 -16.63 13.95 -22.36
C GLY A 403 -15.81 12.66 -22.43
N ARG A 404 -14.97 12.41 -21.42
CA ARG A 404 -14.14 11.19 -21.27
C ARG A 404 -14.52 10.45 -19.99
N VAL A 405 -14.92 9.20 -20.13
CA VAL A 405 -15.22 8.31 -19.01
C VAL A 405 -14.24 7.15 -19.01
N VAL A 406 -13.66 6.87 -17.85
CA VAL A 406 -12.72 5.76 -17.66
C VAL A 406 -13.25 4.83 -16.58
N ASN A 407 -13.58 3.60 -16.96
CA ASN A 407 -13.90 2.53 -16.04
C ASN A 407 -12.63 1.75 -15.68
N VAL A 408 -12.12 1.91 -14.45
CA VAL A 408 -10.92 1.18 -14.01
C VAL A 408 -11.31 -0.28 -13.73
N SER A 409 -11.02 -1.13 -14.71
CA SER A 409 -11.27 -2.57 -14.68
C SER A 409 -10.07 -3.31 -14.03
N SER A 410 -9.72 -4.49 -14.52
CA SER A 410 -8.59 -5.32 -14.10
C SER A 410 -8.27 -6.31 -15.20
N SER A 411 -7.07 -6.89 -15.24
CA SER A 411 -6.74 -8.02 -16.13
C SER A 411 -7.76 -9.16 -15.99
N LEU A 412 -8.26 -9.36 -14.77
CA LEU A 412 -9.34 -10.29 -14.43
C LEU A 412 -10.72 -9.92 -15.01
N GLY A 413 -10.84 -8.76 -15.64
CA GLY A 413 -12.02 -8.29 -16.35
C GLY A 413 -12.10 -8.72 -17.80
N HIS A 414 -11.08 -9.40 -18.32
CA HIS A 414 -11.11 -9.99 -19.66
C HIS A 414 -12.10 -11.14 -19.76
N LEU A 415 -12.78 -11.31 -20.90
CA LEU A 415 -13.87 -12.28 -21.04
C LEU A 415 -13.42 -13.74 -20.85
N SER A 416 -12.13 -14.03 -21.07
CA SER A 416 -11.54 -15.35 -20.80
C SER A 416 -11.63 -15.78 -19.33
N TYR A 417 -11.86 -14.85 -18.40
CA TYR A 417 -12.09 -15.15 -16.99
C TYR A 417 -13.50 -15.65 -16.68
N ILE A 418 -14.39 -15.74 -17.67
CA ILE A 418 -15.55 -16.63 -17.59
C ILE A 418 -15.06 -18.07 -17.82
N ASN A 419 -14.75 -18.77 -16.73
CA ASN A 419 -14.03 -20.04 -16.78
C ASN A 419 -14.65 -21.13 -15.89
N GLY A 420 -15.97 -21.06 -15.67
CA GLY A 420 -16.72 -22.18 -15.09
C GLY A 420 -16.80 -23.38 -16.04
N LYS A 421 -17.70 -24.31 -15.74
CA LYS A 421 -17.81 -25.55 -16.52
C LYS A 421 -18.39 -25.32 -17.91
N GLU A 422 -17.78 -26.00 -18.88
CA GLU A 422 -18.27 -26.04 -20.26
C GLU A 422 -19.46 -27.02 -20.40
N PRO A 423 -20.40 -26.77 -21.34
CA PRO A 423 -20.42 -25.70 -22.35
C PRO A 423 -21.00 -24.36 -21.86
N ASN A 424 -21.43 -24.29 -20.60
CA ASN A 424 -22.14 -23.12 -20.08
C ASN A 424 -21.26 -21.87 -20.02
N ALA A 425 -19.96 -22.03 -19.72
CA ALA A 425 -19.00 -20.92 -19.78
C ALA A 425 -18.92 -20.32 -21.20
N SER A 426 -18.82 -21.14 -22.25
CA SER A 426 -18.85 -20.67 -23.64
C SER A 426 -20.17 -19.95 -23.98
N ASN A 427 -21.31 -20.47 -23.52
CA ASN A 427 -22.60 -19.81 -23.72
C ASN A 427 -22.67 -18.44 -23.05
N LEU A 428 -22.12 -18.31 -21.84
CA LEU A 428 -22.02 -17.02 -21.14
C LEU A 428 -21.11 -16.04 -21.86
N LYS A 429 -19.96 -16.50 -22.38
CA LYS A 429 -19.07 -15.66 -23.20
C LYS A 429 -19.78 -15.11 -24.43
N ASN A 430 -20.55 -15.94 -25.13
CA ASN A 430 -21.33 -15.52 -26.29
C ASN A 430 -22.40 -14.48 -25.93
N LYS A 431 -23.08 -14.65 -24.79
CA LYS A 431 -24.05 -13.66 -24.30
C LYS A 431 -23.37 -12.32 -23.95
N LEU A 432 -22.30 -12.37 -23.16
CA LEU A 432 -21.57 -11.19 -22.69
C LEU A 432 -20.86 -10.42 -23.82
N SER A 433 -20.42 -11.10 -24.87
CA SER A 433 -19.78 -10.48 -26.04
C SER A 433 -20.75 -10.05 -27.13
N SER A 434 -22.05 -10.33 -26.97
CA SER A 434 -23.04 -10.02 -27.99
C SER A 434 -23.07 -8.52 -28.30
N PRO A 435 -23.02 -8.11 -29.58
CA PRO A 435 -23.15 -6.70 -29.97
C PRO A 435 -24.53 -6.12 -29.62
N SER A 436 -25.54 -6.97 -29.38
CA SER A 436 -26.89 -6.57 -29.01
C SER A 436 -27.15 -6.62 -27.50
N LEU A 437 -26.16 -6.97 -26.67
CA LEU A 437 -26.32 -7.04 -25.21
C LEU A 437 -26.79 -5.69 -24.67
N THR A 438 -27.91 -5.67 -23.95
CA THR A 438 -28.44 -4.46 -23.29
C THR A 438 -27.98 -4.37 -21.83
N GLU A 439 -28.15 -3.20 -21.22
CA GLU A 439 -27.85 -3.02 -19.79
C GLU A 439 -28.72 -3.92 -18.91
N ASN A 440 -30.00 -4.09 -19.27
CA ASN A 440 -30.93 -4.98 -18.56
C ASN A 440 -30.50 -6.45 -18.67
N ASP A 441 -30.09 -6.91 -19.86
CA ASP A 441 -29.57 -8.27 -20.03
C ASP A 441 -28.33 -8.50 -19.17
N LEU A 442 -27.44 -7.49 -19.09
CA LEU A 442 -26.24 -7.57 -18.27
C LEU A 442 -26.57 -7.60 -16.78
N ASP A 443 -27.53 -6.80 -16.32
CA ASP A 443 -28.05 -6.83 -14.94
C ASP A 443 -28.64 -8.21 -14.59
N GLU A 444 -29.40 -8.82 -15.49
CA GLU A 444 -29.95 -10.16 -15.30
C GLU A 444 -28.82 -11.20 -15.17
N LEU A 445 -27.77 -11.10 -15.98
CA LEU A 445 -26.59 -11.96 -15.90
C LEU A 445 -25.86 -11.79 -14.56
N MET A 446 -25.67 -10.55 -14.09
CA MET A 446 -25.03 -10.27 -12.80
C MET A 446 -25.87 -10.82 -11.63
N ASN A 447 -27.19 -10.69 -11.70
CA ASN A 447 -28.11 -11.24 -10.70
C ASN A 447 -28.22 -12.77 -10.75
N ASP A 448 -28.13 -13.40 -11.93
CA ASP A 448 -28.05 -14.86 -12.06
C ASP A 448 -26.78 -15.40 -11.37
N PHE A 449 -25.64 -14.73 -11.50
CA PHE A 449 -24.44 -15.13 -10.76
C PHE A 449 -24.65 -15.06 -9.25
N ILE A 450 -25.18 -13.95 -8.71
CA ILE A 450 -25.45 -13.82 -7.27
C ILE A 450 -26.39 -14.92 -6.79
N SER A 451 -27.45 -15.19 -7.56
CA SER A 451 -28.42 -16.25 -7.27
C SER A 451 -27.79 -17.64 -7.31
N SER A 452 -26.89 -17.88 -8.27
CA SER A 452 -26.20 -19.16 -8.44
C SER A 452 -25.12 -19.37 -7.37
N ALA A 453 -24.45 -18.30 -6.95
CA ALA A 453 -23.53 -18.30 -5.81
C ALA A 453 -24.26 -18.72 -4.53
N LYS A 454 -25.49 -18.23 -4.32
CA LYS A 454 -26.35 -18.61 -3.19
C LYS A 454 -26.79 -20.07 -3.24
N LYS A 455 -27.06 -20.61 -4.44
CA LYS A 455 -27.48 -22.00 -4.64
C LYS A 455 -26.34 -23.01 -4.60
N GLY A 456 -25.11 -22.57 -4.84
CA GLY A 456 -23.95 -23.47 -4.94
C GLY A 456 -23.69 -24.03 -6.34
N ASP A 457 -24.40 -23.56 -7.37
CA ASP A 457 -24.36 -24.12 -8.73
C ASP A 457 -23.66 -23.21 -9.77
N TRP A 458 -23.03 -22.11 -9.33
CA TRP A 458 -22.45 -21.10 -10.22
C TRP A 458 -21.43 -21.69 -11.22
N SER A 459 -20.56 -22.59 -10.76
CA SER A 459 -19.53 -23.22 -11.61
C SER A 459 -20.15 -24.13 -12.66
N GLU A 460 -21.18 -24.93 -12.31
CA GLU A 460 -21.95 -25.74 -13.27
C GLU A 460 -22.63 -24.85 -14.32
N LYS A 461 -23.10 -23.68 -13.92
CA LYS A 461 -23.68 -22.66 -14.80
C LYS A 461 -22.64 -21.87 -15.61
N GLY A 462 -21.36 -22.20 -15.51
CA GLY A 462 -20.30 -21.58 -16.32
C GLY A 462 -19.67 -20.33 -15.71
N TRP A 463 -20.12 -19.89 -14.54
CA TRP A 463 -19.59 -18.72 -13.85
C TRP A 463 -18.23 -19.00 -13.18
N PRO A 464 -17.36 -17.99 -13.02
CA PRO A 464 -16.06 -18.16 -12.39
C PRO A 464 -16.14 -18.35 -10.87
N ASN A 465 -15.07 -18.92 -10.30
CA ASN A 465 -14.88 -19.03 -8.84
C ASN A 465 -14.34 -17.75 -8.19
N SER A 466 -14.43 -16.61 -8.87
CA SER A 466 -13.95 -15.31 -8.38
C SER A 466 -15.00 -14.24 -8.58
N THR A 467 -15.52 -13.71 -7.47
CA THR A 467 -16.50 -12.62 -7.45
C THR A 467 -15.91 -11.33 -8.03
N TYR A 468 -14.64 -11.05 -7.72
CA TYR A 468 -13.92 -9.90 -8.25
C TYR A 468 -13.72 -9.99 -9.76
N SER A 469 -13.30 -11.16 -10.27
CA SER A 469 -13.14 -11.36 -11.73
C SER A 469 -14.45 -11.12 -12.45
N LEU A 470 -15.55 -11.73 -12.00
CA LEU A 470 -16.85 -11.49 -12.63
C LEU A 470 -17.27 -10.02 -12.57
N SER A 471 -17.08 -9.34 -11.43
CA SER A 471 -17.43 -7.93 -11.31
C SER A 471 -16.70 -7.04 -12.33
N LYS A 472 -15.45 -7.39 -12.65
CA LYS A 472 -14.64 -6.66 -13.65
C LYS A 472 -14.96 -7.08 -15.08
N VAL A 473 -15.38 -8.33 -15.32
CA VAL A 473 -15.94 -8.74 -16.62
C VAL A 473 -17.23 -7.98 -16.89
N GLY A 474 -18.13 -7.89 -15.89
CA GLY A 474 -19.36 -7.10 -15.96
C GLY A 474 -19.10 -5.63 -16.26
N LEU A 475 -18.14 -5.00 -15.56
CA LEU A 475 -17.76 -3.60 -15.82
C LEU A 475 -17.19 -3.37 -17.23
N SER A 476 -16.43 -4.34 -17.75
CA SER A 476 -15.86 -4.27 -19.11
C SER A 476 -16.95 -4.45 -20.19
N ALA A 477 -17.92 -5.34 -19.95
CA ALA A 477 -19.12 -5.48 -20.79
C ALA A 477 -19.98 -4.21 -20.76
N LEU A 478 -20.22 -3.65 -19.57
CA LEU A 478 -20.96 -2.41 -19.37
C LEU A 478 -20.33 -1.24 -20.14
N THR A 479 -19.00 -1.13 -20.12
CA THR A 479 -18.25 -0.11 -20.88
C THR A 479 -18.59 -0.14 -22.38
N ARG A 480 -18.69 -1.34 -22.97
CA ARG A 480 -19.06 -1.50 -24.39
C ARG A 480 -20.50 -1.06 -24.66
N ILE A 481 -21.42 -1.42 -23.76
CA ILE A 481 -22.82 -0.98 -23.82
C ILE A 481 -22.92 0.54 -23.74
N GLN A 482 -22.21 1.13 -22.77
CA GLN A 482 -22.20 2.58 -22.54
C GLN A 482 -21.62 3.33 -23.75
N GLN A 483 -20.54 2.84 -24.37
CA GLN A 483 -20.02 3.47 -25.58
C GLN A 483 -21.04 3.42 -26.71
N ARG A 484 -21.71 2.29 -26.93
CA ARG A 484 -22.76 2.19 -27.96
C ARG A 484 -23.90 3.17 -27.69
N ASN A 485 -24.24 3.41 -26.43
CA ASN A 485 -25.22 4.42 -26.06
C ASN A 485 -24.71 5.84 -26.34
N PHE A 486 -23.43 6.12 -26.09
CA PHE A 486 -22.78 7.39 -26.45
C PHE A 486 -22.69 7.62 -27.96
N ASP A 487 -22.51 6.56 -28.75
CA ASP A 487 -22.51 6.65 -30.21
C ASP A 487 -23.90 7.07 -30.76
N ALA A 488 -24.97 6.82 -30.00
CA ALA A 488 -26.33 7.25 -30.30
C ALA A 488 -26.73 8.57 -29.62
N ASP A 489 -25.86 9.14 -28.78
CA ASP A 489 -26.12 10.40 -28.08
C ASP A 489 -25.95 11.59 -29.05
N SER A 490 -26.77 12.62 -28.87
CA SER A 490 -26.71 13.84 -29.68
C SER A 490 -25.48 14.72 -29.40
N ARG A 491 -24.83 14.54 -28.25
CA ARG A 491 -23.64 15.32 -27.86
C ARG A 491 -22.41 14.84 -28.61
N GLU A 492 -21.56 15.78 -28.99
CA GLU A 492 -20.36 15.47 -29.76
C GLU A 492 -19.37 14.63 -28.93
N ASP A 493 -18.89 13.54 -29.54
CA ASP A 493 -17.65 12.85 -29.17
C ASP A 493 -17.56 12.44 -27.68
N LEU A 494 -18.64 11.86 -27.15
CA LEU A 494 -18.60 11.20 -25.85
C LEU A 494 -17.89 9.84 -25.96
N ILE A 495 -16.93 9.62 -25.07
CA ILE A 495 -16.10 8.40 -25.08
C ILE A 495 -16.08 7.79 -23.68
N VAL A 496 -16.31 6.48 -23.62
CA VAL A 496 -16.09 5.65 -22.43
C VAL A 496 -15.21 4.46 -22.78
N ASN A 497 -14.17 4.23 -21.99
CA ASN A 497 -13.26 3.11 -22.14
C ASN A 497 -13.04 2.42 -20.79
N SER A 498 -12.49 1.22 -20.84
CA SER A 498 -12.08 0.47 -19.65
C SER A 498 -10.61 0.12 -19.72
N CYS A 499 -9.96 0.00 -18.56
CA CYS A 499 -8.54 -0.35 -18.52
C CYS A 499 -8.17 -1.27 -17.37
N HIS A 500 -7.15 -2.09 -17.58
CA HIS A 500 -6.38 -2.73 -16.53
C HIS A 500 -5.20 -1.84 -16.12
N PRO A 501 -5.11 -1.38 -14.87
CA PRO A 501 -4.00 -0.51 -14.43
C PRO A 501 -2.70 -1.28 -14.08
N GLY A 502 -2.66 -2.61 -14.21
CA GLY A 502 -1.53 -3.42 -13.75
C GLY A 502 -1.68 -3.95 -12.31
N TYR A 503 -0.71 -4.74 -11.85
CA TYR A 503 -0.67 -5.25 -10.47
C TYR A 503 0.06 -4.27 -9.54
N VAL A 504 -0.68 -3.27 -9.05
CA VAL A 504 -0.16 -2.11 -8.32
C VAL A 504 -0.03 -2.39 -6.83
N ASP A 505 1.07 -1.95 -6.22
CA ASP A 505 1.31 -2.00 -4.77
C ASP A 505 0.30 -1.12 -4.04
N THR A 506 -0.73 -1.74 -3.50
CA THR A 506 -1.85 -1.07 -2.83
C THR A 506 -2.35 -1.92 -1.68
N ASP A 507 -3.14 -1.30 -0.79
CA ASP A 507 -3.84 -2.02 0.27
C ASP A 507 -4.69 -3.15 -0.33
N MET A 508 -5.33 -2.95 -1.49
CA MET A 508 -6.17 -3.97 -2.16
C MET A 508 -5.38 -5.22 -2.53
N THR A 509 -4.15 -5.07 -3.04
CA THR A 509 -3.24 -6.17 -3.39
C THR A 509 -2.46 -6.72 -2.18
N SER A 510 -2.75 -6.24 -0.97
CA SER A 510 -1.98 -6.55 0.24
C SER A 510 -0.49 -6.24 0.06
N HIS A 511 -0.18 -5.17 -0.66
CA HIS A 511 1.18 -4.71 -0.98
C HIS A 511 2.06 -5.73 -1.72
N LYS A 512 1.43 -6.66 -2.45
CA LYS A 512 2.12 -7.64 -3.30
C LYS A 512 2.34 -7.14 -4.73
N GLY A 513 1.76 -5.99 -5.08
CA GLY A 513 1.93 -5.37 -6.39
C GLY A 513 3.39 -5.07 -6.71
N ILE A 514 3.76 -5.27 -7.97
CA ILE A 514 5.10 -4.97 -8.49
C ILE A 514 5.19 -3.53 -9.00
N LEU A 515 4.05 -2.94 -9.39
CA LEU A 515 4.00 -1.58 -9.93
C LEU A 515 3.80 -0.56 -8.82
N THR A 516 4.40 0.60 -9.02
CA THR A 516 4.14 1.83 -8.25
C THR A 516 2.75 2.38 -8.54
N ILE A 517 2.28 3.28 -7.67
CA ILE A 517 1.02 3.98 -7.85
C ILE A 517 1.05 4.83 -9.14
N GLU A 518 2.18 5.47 -9.43
CA GLU A 518 2.42 6.26 -10.63
C GLU A 518 2.32 5.41 -11.90
N GLU A 519 2.98 4.24 -11.92
CA GLU A 519 2.87 3.31 -13.05
C GLU A 519 1.43 2.82 -13.25
N GLY A 520 0.70 2.59 -12.15
CA GLY A 520 -0.71 2.21 -12.19
C GLY A 520 -1.65 3.29 -12.74
N ALA A 521 -1.28 4.57 -12.60
CA ALA A 521 -2.06 5.70 -13.05
C ALA A 521 -1.92 5.97 -14.57
N VAL A 522 -0.90 5.43 -15.23
CA VAL A 522 -0.57 5.72 -16.64
C VAL A 522 -1.76 5.48 -17.57
N CYS A 523 -2.32 4.27 -17.60
CA CYS A 523 -3.40 3.94 -18.53
C CYS A 523 -4.71 4.70 -18.22
N PRO A 524 -5.18 4.80 -16.96
CA PRO A 524 -6.36 5.61 -16.67
C PRO A 524 -6.21 7.08 -17.06
N VAL A 525 -5.04 7.68 -16.80
CA VAL A 525 -4.76 9.09 -17.16
C VAL A 525 -4.69 9.27 -18.67
N TYR A 526 -4.08 8.33 -19.40
CA TYR A 526 -4.07 8.34 -20.87
C TYR A 526 -5.50 8.38 -21.44
N LEU A 527 -6.38 7.50 -20.95
CA LEU A 527 -7.78 7.47 -21.39
C LEU A 527 -8.57 8.73 -21.01
N ALA A 528 -8.29 9.30 -19.83
CA ALA A 528 -8.92 10.51 -19.35
C ALA A 528 -8.54 11.75 -20.18
N LEU A 529 -7.38 11.73 -20.85
CA LEU A 529 -6.82 12.85 -21.61
C LEU A 529 -6.85 12.65 -23.13
N LEU A 530 -7.63 11.69 -23.62
CA LEU A 530 -7.80 11.50 -25.05
C LEU A 530 -8.32 12.79 -25.72
N PRO A 531 -7.69 13.25 -26.80
CA PRO A 531 -8.06 14.52 -27.41
C PRO A 531 -9.47 14.46 -28.02
N PRO A 532 -10.13 15.62 -28.19
CA PRO A 532 -11.36 15.73 -28.98
C PRO A 532 -11.23 15.04 -30.35
N ASN A 533 -12.29 14.35 -30.76
CA ASN A 533 -12.42 13.69 -32.07
C ASN A 533 -11.31 12.67 -32.38
N VAL A 534 -10.76 12.03 -31.34
CA VAL A 534 -9.77 10.96 -31.50
C VAL A 534 -10.35 9.79 -32.30
N LYS A 535 -9.56 9.20 -33.20
CA LYS A 535 -10.01 8.08 -34.04
C LYS A 535 -10.16 6.76 -33.28
N GLU A 536 -9.32 6.55 -32.28
CA GLU A 536 -9.24 5.39 -31.37
C GLU A 536 -8.87 5.98 -30.00
N PRO A 537 -9.40 5.58 -28.82
CA PRO A 537 -10.27 4.45 -28.45
C PRO A 537 -11.71 4.84 -28.04
N LYS A 538 -12.67 3.97 -28.38
CA LYS A 538 -14.11 4.08 -28.07
C LYS A 538 -14.63 2.71 -27.61
N GLY A 539 -15.10 2.58 -26.36
CA GLY A 539 -15.59 1.30 -25.81
C GLY A 539 -14.49 0.23 -25.69
N ALA A 540 -13.22 0.64 -25.74
CA ALA A 540 -12.08 -0.24 -25.78
C ALA A 540 -11.68 -0.75 -24.38
N TYR A 541 -10.93 -1.84 -24.37
CA TYR A 541 -10.32 -2.43 -23.19
C TYR A 541 -8.81 -2.33 -23.31
N LEU A 542 -8.19 -1.49 -22.48
CA LEU A 542 -6.76 -1.18 -22.56
C LEU A 542 -5.96 -1.87 -21.47
N TRP A 543 -4.73 -2.24 -21.80
CA TRP A 543 -3.76 -2.76 -20.86
C TRP A 543 -2.97 -1.65 -20.16
N ARG A 544 -2.20 -2.02 -19.13
CA ARG A 544 -1.47 -1.06 -18.27
C ARG A 544 -0.51 -0.13 -19.02
N ASP A 545 -0.02 -0.58 -20.17
CA ASP A 545 0.91 0.12 -21.06
C ASP A 545 0.21 0.89 -22.18
N THR A 546 -1.11 1.10 -22.07
CA THR A 546 -1.99 1.76 -23.05
C THR A 546 -2.29 0.96 -24.32
N THR A 547 -1.82 -0.29 -24.42
CA THR A 547 -2.14 -1.16 -25.55
C THR A 547 -3.61 -1.55 -25.55
N ILE A 548 -4.29 -1.43 -26.69
CA ILE A 548 -5.66 -1.94 -26.86
C ILE A 548 -5.61 -3.46 -26.94
N VAL A 549 -6.42 -4.13 -26.10
CA VAL A 549 -6.57 -5.59 -26.07
C VAL A 549 -7.98 -5.94 -26.51
N ASP A 550 -8.10 -6.90 -27.44
CA ASP A 550 -9.42 -7.47 -27.76
C ASP A 550 -9.96 -8.21 -26.53
N TRP A 551 -10.95 -7.61 -25.88
CA TRP A 551 -11.58 -8.14 -24.67
C TRP A 551 -12.22 -9.53 -24.84
N VAL A 552 -12.58 -9.93 -26.06
CA VAL A 552 -13.27 -11.19 -26.36
C VAL A 552 -12.27 -12.30 -26.67
N ASN A 553 -11.43 -12.09 -27.68
CA ASN A 553 -10.55 -13.14 -28.24
C ASN A 553 -9.06 -12.79 -28.15
N GLY A 554 -8.70 -11.64 -27.59
CA GLY A 554 -7.32 -11.19 -27.51
C GLY A 554 -6.49 -12.07 -26.58
N PRO A 555 -5.18 -12.25 -26.89
CA PRO A 555 -4.28 -12.83 -25.91
C PRO A 555 -4.20 -11.89 -24.71
N LEU A 556 -4.18 -12.47 -23.50
CA LEU A 556 -3.87 -11.71 -22.29
C LEU A 556 -2.38 -11.37 -22.32
N PRO A 557 -2.00 -10.08 -22.36
CA PRO A 557 -0.61 -9.72 -22.13
C PRO A 557 -0.20 -10.15 -20.71
N GLY A 558 1.11 -10.22 -20.45
CA GLY A 558 1.62 -10.59 -19.12
C GLY A 558 0.93 -9.79 -18.02
N MET A 559 0.62 -10.46 -16.90
CA MET A 559 -0.06 -9.85 -15.73
C MET A 559 0.80 -8.77 -15.04
N TYR A 560 2.06 -8.64 -15.47
CA TYR A 560 3.15 -7.85 -14.92
C TYR A 560 3.75 -6.96 -16.00
#